data_AF-A0A437KWE1-F1
#
_entry.id   AF-A0A437KWE1-F1
#
_cell.length_a   1.000
_cell.length_b   1.000
_cell.length_c   1.000
_cell.angle_alpha   90.00
_cell.angle_beta   90.00
_cell.angle_gamma   90.00
#
_symmetry.space_group_name_H-M   'P 1'
#
loop_
_entity.id
_entity.type
_entity.pdbx_description
1 polymer ?
#
loop_
_entity_poly.entity_id
_entity_poly.type
_entity_poly.pdbx_seq_one_letter_code
_entity_poly.pdbx_strand_id
1 'polypeptide(L)'
;MDNNIGLDNRGTILTASLLLENLTSVFLAQLLGIKDYKKTKSFGNKSGNISFNQKIELLIDMDALAKKEKAKFLTFMEIRNQFMHNLGADDFVSCFENLEGKEKYILSQYPQPDNLSREEKLKQASIELSNELIKTAIEIFDKVKEKIGNDLRLEVLEKFKNASFAGIAEVEQVFNDYIKLKSVETDNISTEELKDVGTTIRKVFYASWKKHFEKE
;
A
#
# COMPACT_ATOMS: atom_id res chain seq x y z
N MET A 1 23.71 11.54 18.45
CA MET A 1 23.48 11.10 17.06
C MET A 1 22.12 10.45 17.05
N ASP A 2 21.12 11.14 16.51
CA ASP A 2 19.79 10.56 16.30
C ASP A 2 19.93 9.50 15.20
N ASN A 3 19.95 8.23 15.60
CA ASN A 3 19.88 7.10 14.67
C ASN A 3 18.43 6.97 14.17
N ASN A 4 17.95 7.96 13.42
CA ASN A 4 16.68 7.85 12.72
C ASN A 4 16.89 6.99 11.48
N ILE A 5 16.78 5.68 11.64
CA ILE A 5 16.90 4.72 10.55
C ILE A 5 15.70 4.76 9.58
N GLY A 6 14.90 5.83 9.50
CA GLY A 6 13.81 5.94 8.52
C GLY A 6 12.62 5.00 8.78
N LEU A 7 12.31 4.72 10.06
CA LEU A 7 11.27 3.76 10.46
C LEU A 7 9.89 4.09 9.86
N ASP A 8 9.55 5.37 9.71
CA ASP A 8 8.26 5.80 9.15
C ASP A 8 8.13 5.47 7.65
N ASN A 9 9.21 5.70 6.88
CA ASN A 9 9.26 5.40 5.45
C ASN A 9 9.19 3.87 5.24
N ARG A 10 9.96 3.11 6.03
CA ARG A 10 9.94 1.64 6.04
C ARG A 10 8.56 1.09 6.40
N GLY A 11 7.92 1.62 7.44
CA GLY A 11 6.58 1.20 7.86
C GLY A 11 5.54 1.41 6.76
N THR A 12 5.55 2.57 6.11
CA THR A 12 4.62 2.90 5.02
C THR A 12 4.75 1.93 3.85
N ILE A 13 5.98 1.72 3.35
CA ILE A 13 6.24 0.83 2.21
C ILE A 13 5.96 -0.63 2.59
N LEU A 14 6.34 -1.05 3.80
CA LEU A 14 6.08 -2.40 4.29
C LEU A 14 4.59 -2.71 4.33
N THR A 15 3.77 -1.82 4.91
CA THR A 15 2.32 -2.02 5.01
C THR A 15 1.69 -2.18 3.63
N ALA A 16 2.01 -1.31 2.68
CA ALA A 16 1.50 -1.41 1.31
C ALA A 16 1.95 -2.71 0.62
N SER A 17 3.22 -3.12 0.81
CA SER A 17 3.73 -4.37 0.23
C SER A 17 3.07 -5.63 0.78
N LEU A 18 2.86 -5.70 2.09
CA LEU A 18 2.17 -6.83 2.72
C LEU A 18 0.72 -6.92 2.27
N LEU A 19 0.06 -5.77 2.09
CA LEU A 19 -1.30 -5.72 1.58
C LEU A 19 -1.35 -6.27 0.14
N LEU A 20 -0.49 -5.78 -0.76
CA LEU A 20 -0.42 -6.26 -2.15
C LEU A 20 -0.13 -7.76 -2.23
N GLU A 21 0.82 -8.24 -1.43
CA GLU A 21 1.19 -9.65 -1.42
C GLU A 21 0.05 -10.54 -0.90
N ASN A 22 -0.67 -10.08 0.13
CA ASN A 22 -1.81 -10.81 0.65
C ASN A 22 -2.97 -10.82 -0.36
N LEU A 23 -3.31 -9.67 -0.95
CA LEU A 23 -4.37 -9.55 -1.96
C LEU A 23 -4.11 -10.46 -3.15
N THR A 24 -2.92 -10.39 -3.75
CA THR A 24 -2.53 -11.27 -4.88
C THR A 24 -2.60 -12.75 -4.53
N SER A 25 -2.20 -13.14 -3.30
CA SER A 25 -2.27 -14.54 -2.85
C SER A 25 -3.71 -15.02 -2.68
N VAL A 26 -4.57 -14.18 -2.10
CA VAL A 26 -6.01 -14.47 -1.97
C VAL A 26 -6.64 -14.64 -3.35
N PHE A 27 -6.38 -13.72 -4.29
CA PHE A 27 -7.01 -13.76 -5.60
C PHE A 27 -6.62 -14.99 -6.41
N LEU A 28 -5.33 -15.32 -6.45
CA LEU A 28 -4.87 -16.52 -7.13
C LEU A 28 -5.42 -17.79 -6.49
N ALA A 29 -5.49 -17.85 -5.16
CA ALA A 29 -6.10 -18.97 -4.48
C ALA A 29 -7.58 -19.14 -4.84
N GLN A 30 -8.34 -18.04 -4.89
CA GLN A 30 -9.75 -18.07 -5.30
C GLN A 30 -9.92 -18.49 -6.76
N LEU A 31 -9.09 -17.96 -7.66
CA LEU A 31 -9.05 -18.38 -9.08
C LEU A 31 -8.81 -19.87 -9.26
N LEU A 32 -8.09 -20.50 -8.33
CA LEU A 32 -7.79 -21.92 -8.32
C LEU A 32 -8.76 -22.75 -7.45
N GLY A 33 -9.82 -22.14 -6.89
CA GLY A 33 -10.78 -22.82 -6.03
C GLY A 33 -10.22 -23.26 -4.66
N ILE A 34 -9.13 -22.66 -4.20
CA ILE A 34 -8.48 -22.96 -2.93
C ILE A 34 -9.15 -22.19 -1.79
N LYS A 35 -9.87 -22.91 -0.92
CA LYS A 35 -10.64 -22.32 0.20
C LYS A 35 -9.75 -21.76 1.32
N ASP A 36 -8.69 -22.47 1.71
CA ASP A 36 -7.79 -22.09 2.81
C ASP A 36 -6.36 -21.92 2.30
N TYR A 37 -6.11 -20.79 1.63
CA TYR A 37 -4.82 -20.50 1.00
C TYR A 37 -3.66 -20.42 2.01
N LYS A 38 -3.94 -19.97 3.24
CA LYS A 38 -2.95 -19.81 4.32
C LYS A 38 -2.29 -21.13 4.71
N LYS A 39 -3.02 -22.25 4.62
CA LYS A 39 -2.48 -23.59 4.92
C LYS A 39 -1.68 -24.19 3.76
N THR A 40 -1.86 -23.68 2.54
CA THR A 40 -1.19 -24.21 1.36
C THR A 40 0.30 -23.88 1.36
N LYS A 41 1.09 -24.74 0.72
CA LYS A 41 2.52 -24.48 0.49
C LYS A 41 2.72 -23.32 -0.48
N SER A 42 1.89 -23.25 -1.52
CA SER A 42 2.06 -22.28 -2.61
C SER A 42 1.69 -20.86 -2.21
N PHE A 43 0.58 -20.65 -1.50
CA PHE A 43 0.06 -19.29 -1.20
C PHE A 43 0.14 -18.91 0.27
N GLY A 44 0.51 -19.83 1.15
CA GLY A 44 0.68 -19.55 2.58
C GLY A 44 2.00 -18.86 2.92
N ASN A 45 2.25 -18.70 4.21
CA ASN A 45 3.45 -18.03 4.75
C ASN A 45 4.60 -19.02 5.05
N LYS A 46 4.59 -20.19 4.41
CA LYS A 46 5.60 -21.24 4.60
C LYS A 46 6.77 -21.04 3.63
N SER A 47 7.94 -21.56 3.99
CA SER A 47 9.09 -21.58 3.08
C SER A 47 8.75 -22.35 1.79
N GLY A 48 9.14 -21.77 0.65
CA GLY A 48 8.83 -22.32 -0.68
C GLY A 48 7.44 -21.97 -1.20
N ASN A 49 6.82 -20.90 -0.68
CA ASN A 49 5.67 -20.27 -1.33
C ASN A 49 6.09 -19.65 -2.68
N ILE A 50 5.10 -19.43 -3.56
CA ILE A 50 5.38 -18.73 -4.81
C ILE A 50 5.76 -17.28 -4.49
N SER A 51 6.81 -16.79 -5.14
CA SER A 51 7.27 -15.42 -4.95
C SER A 51 6.25 -14.42 -5.48
N PHE A 52 6.28 -13.19 -4.99
CA PHE A 52 5.41 -12.13 -5.49
C PHE A 52 5.51 -11.94 -7.01
N ASN A 53 6.72 -11.97 -7.58
CA ASN A 53 6.89 -11.89 -9.04
C ASN A 53 6.16 -13.03 -9.76
N GLN A 54 6.27 -14.27 -9.26
CA GLN A 54 5.53 -15.41 -9.83
C GLN A 54 4.02 -15.23 -9.73
N LYS A 55 3.51 -14.62 -8.64
CA LYS A 55 2.08 -14.27 -8.52
C LYS A 55 1.65 -13.29 -9.61
N ILE A 56 2.45 -12.25 -9.87
CA ILE A 56 2.18 -11.25 -10.91
C ILE A 56 2.20 -11.88 -12.32
N GLU A 57 3.17 -12.76 -12.61
CA GLU A 57 3.22 -13.49 -13.88
C GLU A 57 1.97 -14.34 -14.09
N LEU A 58 1.54 -15.08 -13.06
CA LEU A 58 0.31 -15.87 -13.13
C LEU A 58 -0.92 -14.99 -13.42
N LEU A 59 -1.02 -13.81 -12.80
CA LEU A 59 -2.11 -12.89 -13.09
C LEU A 59 -2.09 -12.37 -14.54
N ILE A 60 -0.90 -12.22 -15.14
CA ILE A 60 -0.74 -11.83 -16.54
C ILE A 60 -1.11 -13.00 -17.47
N ASP A 61 -0.61 -14.20 -17.18
CA ASP A 61 -0.88 -15.41 -17.97
C ASP A 61 -2.39 -15.75 -17.99
N MET A 62 -3.11 -15.38 -16.93
CA MET A 62 -4.56 -15.55 -16.81
C MET A 62 -5.38 -14.40 -17.44
N ASP A 63 -4.71 -13.42 -18.06
CA ASP A 63 -5.28 -12.19 -18.61
C ASP A 63 -6.05 -11.35 -17.57
N ALA A 64 -5.74 -11.53 -16.28
CA ALA A 64 -6.31 -10.76 -15.19
C ALA A 64 -5.59 -9.42 -15.00
N LEU A 65 -4.29 -9.38 -15.34
CA LEU A 65 -3.43 -8.20 -15.29
C LEU A 65 -2.78 -7.93 -16.64
N ALA A 66 -2.83 -6.69 -17.11
CA ALA A 66 -2.17 -6.32 -18.36
C ALA A 66 -0.64 -6.37 -18.21
N LYS A 67 0.06 -6.95 -19.19
CA LYS A 67 1.52 -7.10 -19.18
C LYS A 67 2.29 -5.80 -18.93
N LYS A 68 1.76 -4.67 -19.39
CA LYS A 68 2.34 -3.33 -19.17
C LYS A 68 2.44 -2.92 -17.70
N GLU A 69 1.53 -3.43 -16.86
CA GLU A 69 1.49 -3.08 -15.43
C GLU A 69 2.59 -3.78 -14.62
N LYS A 70 3.17 -4.87 -15.17
CA LYS A 70 4.24 -5.63 -14.51
C LYS A 70 5.40 -4.77 -14.04
N ALA A 71 5.80 -3.79 -14.85
CA ALA A 71 6.93 -2.91 -14.55
C ALA A 71 6.69 -2.08 -13.27
N LYS A 72 5.44 -1.67 -13.02
CA LYS A 72 5.04 -0.94 -11.82
C LYS A 72 5.13 -1.83 -10.57
N PHE A 73 4.56 -3.03 -10.65
CA PHE A 73 4.64 -4.02 -9.56
C PHE A 73 6.08 -4.38 -9.19
N LEU A 74 6.93 -4.63 -10.19
CA LEU A 74 8.34 -4.94 -9.98
C LEU A 74 9.10 -3.78 -9.34
N THR A 75 8.90 -2.56 -9.87
CA THR A 75 9.53 -1.35 -9.31
C THR A 75 9.16 -1.16 -7.85
N PHE A 76 7.89 -1.35 -7.48
CA PHE A 76 7.46 -1.24 -6.10
C PHE A 76 8.10 -2.30 -5.18
N MET A 77 8.23 -3.54 -5.66
CA MET A 77 8.90 -4.59 -4.89
C MET A 77 10.40 -4.34 -4.70
N GLU A 78 11.07 -3.75 -5.69
CA GLU A 78 12.47 -3.32 -5.57
C GLU A 78 12.63 -2.22 -4.53
N ILE A 79 11.75 -1.21 -4.55
CA ILE A 79 11.70 -0.14 -3.52
C ILE A 79 11.52 -0.76 -2.13
N ARG A 80 10.55 -1.68 -1.98
CA ARG A 80 10.35 -2.41 -0.73
C ARG A 80 11.60 -3.17 -0.30
N ASN A 81 12.28 -3.86 -1.22
CA ASN A 81 13.45 -4.66 -0.88
C ASN A 81 14.61 -3.78 -0.39
N GLN A 82 14.81 -2.61 -0.98
CA GLN A 82 15.80 -1.64 -0.49
C GLN A 82 15.45 -1.20 0.93
N PHE A 83 14.22 -0.71 1.17
CA PHE A 83 13.82 -0.28 2.50
C PHE A 83 13.92 -1.38 3.56
N MET A 84 13.71 -2.66 3.21
CA MET A 84 13.72 -3.77 4.18
C MET A 84 15.09 -4.38 4.44
N HIS A 85 15.97 -4.38 3.44
CA HIS A 85 17.24 -5.11 3.52
C HIS A 85 18.47 -4.20 3.54
N ASN A 86 18.34 -2.96 3.07
CA ASN A 86 19.43 -1.99 3.05
C ASN A 86 19.30 -1.02 4.23
N LEU A 87 20.18 -1.16 5.23
CA LEU A 87 20.20 -0.29 6.40
C LEU A 87 20.46 1.18 6.03
N GLY A 88 21.20 1.42 4.94
CA GLY A 88 21.51 2.75 4.43
C GLY A 88 20.39 3.39 3.60
N ALA A 89 19.27 2.67 3.37
CA ALA A 89 18.06 3.23 2.75
C ALA A 89 17.11 3.73 3.85
N ASP A 90 17.45 4.85 4.47
CA ASP A 90 16.67 5.53 5.52
C ASP A 90 15.70 6.58 4.96
N ASP A 91 15.95 7.10 3.76
CA ASP A 91 15.08 7.99 3.02
C ASP A 91 14.85 7.51 1.58
N PHE A 92 14.01 8.21 0.82
CA PHE A 92 13.72 7.83 -0.55
C PHE A 92 14.89 8.14 -1.48
N VAL A 93 15.68 9.19 -1.24
CA VAL A 93 16.88 9.45 -2.03
C VAL A 93 17.87 8.29 -1.93
N SER A 94 18.27 7.89 -0.72
CA SER A 94 19.22 6.80 -0.48
C SER A 94 18.68 5.45 -0.93
N CYS A 95 17.36 5.24 -0.86
CA CYS A 95 16.68 4.09 -1.47
C CYS A 95 16.87 4.03 -2.99
N PHE A 96 16.61 5.13 -3.70
CA PHE A 96 16.66 5.18 -5.16
C PHE A 96 18.08 5.25 -5.74
N GLU A 97 19.07 5.69 -4.97
CA GLU A 97 20.49 5.57 -5.35
C GLU A 97 20.94 4.12 -5.58
N ASN A 98 20.25 3.17 -4.94
CA ASN A 98 20.49 1.73 -5.11
C ASN A 98 19.57 1.09 -6.17
N LEU A 99 18.80 1.89 -6.91
CA LEU A 99 17.80 1.43 -7.90
C LEU A 99 18.05 2.08 -9.26
N GLU A 100 19.02 1.54 -10.00
CA GLU A 100 19.45 2.10 -11.29
C GLU A 100 18.27 2.29 -12.27
N GLY A 101 18.12 3.53 -12.75
CA GLY A 101 17.08 3.92 -13.70
C GLY A 101 15.65 4.03 -13.14
N LYS A 102 15.40 3.61 -11.89
CA LYS A 102 14.05 3.59 -11.32
C LYS A 102 13.54 4.97 -10.89
N GLU A 103 14.43 5.88 -10.51
CA GLU A 103 14.06 7.27 -10.23
C GLU A 103 13.49 7.95 -11.48
N LYS A 104 14.21 7.85 -12.60
CA LYS A 104 13.73 8.40 -13.88
C LYS A 104 12.42 7.74 -14.31
N TYR A 105 12.30 6.42 -14.14
CA TYR A 105 11.07 5.70 -14.45
C TYR A 105 9.91 6.22 -13.61
N ILE A 106 10.03 6.25 -12.27
CA ILE A 106 8.91 6.60 -11.39
C ILE A 106 8.48 8.05 -11.58
N LEU A 107 9.42 8.99 -11.72
CA LEU A 107 9.10 10.40 -11.95
C LEU A 107 8.50 10.66 -13.35
N SER A 108 8.77 9.78 -14.32
CA SER A 108 8.09 9.84 -15.64
C SER A 108 6.65 9.34 -15.58
N GLN A 109 6.36 8.36 -14.72
CA GLN A 109 5.03 7.79 -14.56
C GLN A 109 4.16 8.64 -13.63
N TYR A 110 4.77 9.26 -12.62
CA TYR A 110 4.11 10.06 -11.60
C TYR A 110 4.80 11.44 -11.50
N PRO A 111 4.55 12.37 -12.45
CA PRO A 111 5.19 13.68 -12.44
C PRO A 111 4.85 14.46 -11.17
N GLN A 112 5.86 15.10 -10.58
CA GLN A 112 5.74 15.82 -9.31
C GLN A 112 6.04 17.31 -9.50
N PRO A 113 5.43 18.21 -8.69
CA PRO A 113 5.67 19.64 -8.76
C PRO A 113 7.16 20.02 -8.64
N ASP A 114 7.63 20.95 -9.47
CA ASP A 114 9.05 21.30 -9.53
C ASP A 114 9.60 21.88 -8.23
N ASN A 115 8.75 22.51 -7.43
CA ASN A 115 9.10 23.16 -6.15
C ASN A 115 9.34 22.19 -5.00
N LEU A 116 9.08 20.89 -5.17
CA LEU A 116 9.36 19.88 -4.15
C LEU A 116 10.85 19.49 -4.15
N SER A 117 11.37 19.15 -2.97
CA SER A 117 12.70 18.54 -2.85
C SER A 117 12.74 17.17 -3.53
N ARG A 118 13.94 16.68 -3.88
CA ARG A 118 14.12 15.35 -4.50
C ARG A 118 13.52 14.24 -3.64
N GLU A 119 13.74 14.30 -2.33
CA GLU A 119 13.17 13.38 -1.34
C GLU A 119 11.64 13.37 -1.38
N GLU A 120 11.01 14.55 -1.34
CA GLU A 120 9.56 14.66 -1.38
C GLU A 120 8.97 14.16 -2.69
N LYS A 121 9.61 14.45 -3.83
CA LYS A 121 9.19 13.96 -5.16
C LYS A 121 9.19 12.44 -5.19
N LEU A 122 10.31 11.82 -4.79
CA LEU A 122 10.44 10.36 -4.80
C LEU A 122 9.46 9.69 -3.83
N LYS A 123 9.26 10.28 -2.65
CA LYS A 123 8.28 9.82 -1.67
C LYS A 123 6.86 9.88 -2.20
N GLN A 124 6.43 11.01 -2.77
CA GLN A 124 5.07 11.18 -3.30
C GLN A 124 4.83 10.23 -4.48
N ALA A 125 5.76 10.16 -5.43
CA ALA A 125 5.67 9.24 -6.56
C ALA A 125 5.60 7.76 -6.13
N SER A 126 6.36 7.38 -5.09
CA SER A 126 6.31 6.02 -4.54
C SER A 126 4.99 5.70 -3.83
N ILE A 127 4.40 6.68 -3.15
CA ILE A 127 3.09 6.55 -2.52
C ILE A 127 2.00 6.45 -3.59
N GLU A 128 2.03 7.28 -4.62
CA GLU A 128 1.11 7.21 -5.76
C GLU A 128 1.17 5.85 -6.46
N LEU A 129 2.38 5.35 -6.75
CA LEU A 129 2.60 4.01 -7.26
C LEU A 129 1.94 2.96 -6.35
N SER A 130 2.18 3.02 -5.04
CA SER A 130 1.60 2.04 -4.10
C SER A 130 0.07 2.06 -4.09
N ASN A 131 -0.54 3.25 -4.14
CA ASN A 131 -1.98 3.42 -4.17
C ASN A 131 -2.58 2.88 -5.47
N GLU A 132 -1.94 3.15 -6.61
CA GLU A 132 -2.37 2.63 -7.90
C GLU A 132 -2.29 1.11 -7.95
N LEU A 133 -1.21 0.51 -7.42
CA LEU A 133 -1.08 -0.94 -7.37
C LEU A 133 -2.14 -1.59 -6.49
N ILE A 134 -2.48 -0.97 -5.34
CA ILE A 134 -3.55 -1.45 -4.46
C ILE A 134 -4.89 -1.38 -5.17
N LYS A 135 -5.18 -0.25 -5.85
CA LYS A 135 -6.38 -0.10 -6.66
C LYS A 135 -6.44 -1.15 -7.76
N THR A 136 -5.34 -1.36 -8.49
CA THR A 136 -5.23 -2.37 -9.55
C THR A 136 -5.48 -3.77 -8.99
N ALA A 137 -4.95 -4.10 -7.81
CA ALA A 137 -5.21 -5.38 -7.15
C ALA A 137 -6.70 -5.55 -6.84
N ILE A 138 -7.37 -4.51 -6.34
CA ILE A 138 -8.83 -4.52 -6.11
C ILE A 138 -9.62 -4.65 -7.42
N GLU A 139 -9.18 -4.02 -8.51
CA GLU A 139 -9.86 -4.16 -9.82
C GLU A 139 -9.69 -5.56 -10.43
N ILE A 140 -8.52 -6.17 -10.26
CA ILE A 140 -8.31 -7.58 -10.64
C ILE A 140 -9.33 -8.46 -9.92
N PHE A 141 -9.58 -8.17 -8.65
CA PHE A 141 -10.57 -8.90 -7.87
C PHE A 141 -11.98 -8.81 -8.45
N ASP A 142 -12.43 -7.62 -8.85
CA ASP A 142 -13.77 -7.46 -9.44
C ASP A 142 -13.90 -8.28 -10.73
N LYS A 143 -12.85 -8.30 -11.58
CA LYS A 143 -12.81 -9.15 -12.78
C LYS A 143 -12.84 -10.64 -12.45
N VAL A 144 -12.14 -11.05 -11.39
CA VAL A 144 -12.13 -12.44 -10.91
C VAL A 144 -13.52 -12.84 -10.42
N LYS A 145 -14.21 -11.95 -9.70
CA LYS A 145 -15.58 -12.18 -9.20
C LYS A 145 -16.56 -12.35 -10.35
N GLU A 146 -16.47 -11.52 -11.39
CA GLU A 146 -17.27 -11.66 -12.61
C GLU A 146 -17.03 -13.02 -13.30
N LYS A 147 -15.79 -13.52 -13.28
CA LYS A 147 -15.39 -14.77 -13.96
C LYS A 147 -15.75 -16.04 -13.20
N ILE A 148 -15.81 -16.00 -11.87
CA ILE A 148 -16.05 -17.18 -10.99
C ILE A 148 -17.51 -17.24 -10.47
N GLY A 149 -18.26 -16.13 -10.52
CA GLY A 149 -19.64 -16.04 -10.02
C GLY A 149 -19.76 -15.65 -8.53
N ASN A 150 -21.00 -15.49 -8.05
CA ASN A 150 -21.34 -14.91 -6.73
C ASN A 150 -20.91 -15.71 -5.48
N ASP A 151 -20.32 -16.91 -5.63
CA ASP A 151 -19.95 -17.79 -4.51
C ASP A 151 -18.66 -17.38 -3.77
N LEU A 152 -18.13 -16.18 -4.05
CA LEU A 152 -16.98 -15.65 -3.33
C LEU A 152 -17.37 -15.21 -1.91
N ARG A 153 -17.09 -16.07 -0.93
CA ARG A 153 -16.99 -15.69 0.48
C ARG A 153 -15.62 -15.11 0.77
N LEU A 154 -15.57 -13.91 1.34
CA LEU A 154 -14.33 -13.18 1.54
C LEU A 154 -14.28 -12.52 2.91
N GLU A 155 -13.94 -13.33 3.92
CA GLU A 155 -13.58 -12.79 5.22
C GLU A 155 -12.45 -11.75 5.11
N VAL A 156 -11.48 -11.87 4.20
CA VAL A 156 -10.36 -10.91 4.11
C VAL A 156 -10.75 -9.58 3.47
N LEU A 157 -11.64 -9.59 2.47
CA LEU A 157 -12.11 -8.37 1.80
C LEU A 157 -13.19 -7.69 2.63
N GLU A 158 -14.02 -8.47 3.33
CA GLU A 158 -14.91 -7.98 4.38
C GLU A 158 -14.11 -7.42 5.56
N LYS A 159 -13.05 -8.10 6.03
CA LYS A 159 -12.12 -7.57 7.04
C LYS A 159 -11.42 -6.30 6.56
N PHE A 160 -10.94 -6.25 5.32
CA PHE A 160 -10.33 -5.06 4.75
C PHE A 160 -11.34 -3.92 4.68
N LYS A 161 -12.52 -4.17 4.10
CA LYS A 161 -13.61 -3.19 3.98
C LYS A 161 -14.06 -2.69 5.35
N ASN A 162 -14.23 -3.58 6.33
CA ASN A 162 -14.62 -3.24 7.70
C ASN A 162 -13.50 -2.48 8.43
N ALA A 163 -12.25 -2.90 8.31
CA ALA A 163 -11.10 -2.20 8.90
C ALA A 163 -10.87 -0.83 8.24
N SER A 164 -11.09 -0.70 6.94
CA SER A 164 -11.02 0.57 6.21
C SER A 164 -12.19 1.48 6.56
N PHE A 165 -13.42 0.96 6.70
CA PHE A 165 -14.56 1.75 7.18
C PHE A 165 -14.37 2.21 8.62
N ALA A 166 -13.88 1.34 9.51
CA ALA A 166 -13.56 1.70 10.88
C ALA A 166 -12.45 2.77 10.91
N GLY A 167 -11.40 2.60 10.08
CA GLY A 167 -10.35 3.61 9.92
C GLY A 167 -10.87 4.94 9.38
N ILE A 168 -11.78 4.94 8.40
CA ILE A 168 -12.41 6.14 7.86
C ILE A 168 -13.29 6.81 8.92
N ALA A 169 -14.08 6.06 9.69
CA ALA A 169 -14.93 6.59 10.74
C ALA A 169 -14.10 7.21 11.89
N GLU A 170 -12.99 6.58 12.27
CA GLU A 170 -12.06 7.14 13.27
C GLU A 170 -11.34 8.39 12.74
N VAL A 171 -11.00 8.43 11.45
CA VAL A 171 -10.49 9.64 10.78
C VAL A 171 -11.52 10.76 10.76
N GLU A 172 -12.76 10.45 10.42
CA GLU A 172 -13.87 11.41 10.39
C GLU A 172 -14.10 12.00 11.79
N GLN A 173 -14.03 11.17 12.83
CA GLN A 173 -14.15 11.64 14.21
C GLN A 173 -13.01 12.58 14.60
N VAL A 174 -11.75 12.20 14.32
CA VAL A 174 -10.58 13.04 14.61
C VAL A 174 -10.61 14.36 13.84
N PHE A 175 -11.05 14.33 12.59
CA PHE A 175 -11.21 15.54 11.79
C PHE A 175 -12.32 16.45 12.34
N ASN A 176 -13.47 15.88 12.69
CA ASN A 176 -14.59 16.63 13.28
C ASN A 176 -14.24 17.22 14.64
N ASP A 177 -13.49 16.51 15.48
CA ASP A 177 -13.04 17.00 16.79
C ASP A 177 -12.02 18.14 16.63
N TYR A 178 -11.13 18.04 15.65
CA TYR A 178 -10.21 19.12 15.29
C TYR A 178 -10.96 20.38 14.82
N ILE A 179 -11.93 20.23 13.91
CA ILE A 179 -12.76 21.34 13.40
C ILE A 179 -13.55 21.99 14.56
N LYS A 180 -14.11 21.21 15.49
CA LYS A 180 -14.84 21.73 16.66
C LYS A 180 -13.92 22.49 17.62
N LEU A 181 -12.73 21.98 17.89
CA LEU A 181 -11.76 22.67 18.76
C LEU A 181 -11.38 24.03 18.16
N LYS A 182 -11.19 24.10 16.85
CA LYS A 182 -10.70 25.31 16.16
C LYS A 182 -11.78 26.31 15.78
N SER A 183 -13.00 25.86 15.47
CA SER A 183 -14.15 26.76 15.29
C SER A 183 -14.53 27.55 16.55
N VAL A 184 -14.05 27.13 17.73
CA VAL A 184 -14.22 27.85 19.00
C VAL A 184 -13.10 28.87 19.25
N GLU A 185 -11.91 28.68 18.65
CA GLU A 185 -10.71 29.49 18.93
C GLU A 185 -10.44 30.58 17.88
N THR A 186 -10.68 30.32 16.59
CA THR A 186 -10.30 31.24 15.49
C THR A 186 -11.13 31.04 14.21
N ASP A 187 -11.45 32.13 13.49
CA ASP A 187 -12.17 32.08 12.20
C ASP A 187 -11.33 31.59 11.00
N ASN A 188 -10.02 31.36 11.16
CA ASN A 188 -9.12 30.93 10.08
C ASN A 188 -8.18 29.81 10.53
N ILE A 189 -7.92 28.84 9.64
CA ILE A 189 -6.98 27.72 9.83
C ILE A 189 -5.80 27.91 8.88
N SER A 190 -4.56 27.81 9.38
CA SER A 190 -3.36 27.95 8.55
C SER A 190 -3.00 26.69 7.75
N THR A 191 -2.16 26.85 6.73
CA THR A 191 -1.68 25.74 5.89
C THR A 191 -0.76 24.75 6.61
N GLU A 192 0.06 25.21 7.55
CA GLU A 192 0.90 24.35 8.40
C GLU A 192 0.01 23.46 9.29
N GLU A 193 -1.05 24.04 9.86
CA GLU A 193 -2.01 23.32 10.70
C GLU A 193 -2.80 22.26 9.91
N LEU A 194 -3.16 22.53 8.66
CA LEU A 194 -3.80 21.54 7.78
C LEU A 194 -2.88 20.36 7.44
N LYS A 195 -1.56 20.59 7.32
CA LYS A 195 -0.58 19.50 7.11
C LYS A 195 -0.47 18.59 8.34
N ASP A 196 -0.52 19.17 9.54
CA ASP A 196 -0.51 18.41 10.79
C ASP A 196 -1.78 17.57 10.97
N VAL A 197 -2.93 18.10 10.55
CA VAL A 197 -4.20 17.35 10.49
C VAL A 197 -4.07 16.17 9.52
N GLY A 198 -3.55 16.39 8.31
CA GLY A 198 -3.34 15.31 7.35
C GLY A 198 -2.40 14.20 7.88
N THR A 199 -1.37 14.58 8.62
CA THR A 199 -0.44 13.64 9.26
C THR A 199 -1.12 12.87 10.39
N THR A 200 -1.96 13.53 11.19
CA THR A 200 -2.73 12.93 12.27
C THR A 200 -3.79 11.96 11.74
N ILE A 201 -4.54 12.38 10.72
CA ILE A 201 -5.49 11.55 9.97
C ILE A 201 -4.80 10.27 9.48
N ARG A 202 -3.65 10.41 8.84
CA ARG A 202 -2.89 9.26 8.32
C ARG A 202 -2.50 8.30 9.45
N LYS A 203 -1.96 8.82 10.56
CA LYS A 203 -1.57 8.01 11.72
C LYS A 203 -2.76 7.26 12.33
N VAL A 204 -3.89 7.94 12.50
CA VAL A 204 -5.13 7.37 13.07
C VAL A 204 -5.71 6.32 12.14
N PHE A 205 -5.79 6.62 10.83
CA PHE A 205 -6.24 5.66 9.83
C PHE A 205 -5.43 4.37 9.89
N TYR A 206 -4.09 4.47 9.86
CA TYR A 206 -3.24 3.28 9.90
C TYR A 206 -3.31 2.55 11.23
N ALA A 207 -3.35 3.26 12.36
CA ALA A 207 -3.47 2.64 13.68
C ALA A 207 -4.80 1.89 13.83
N SER A 208 -5.89 2.51 13.39
CA SER A 208 -7.25 1.94 13.38
C SER A 208 -7.34 0.75 12.43
N TRP A 209 -6.93 0.93 11.18
CA TRP A 209 -6.94 -0.13 10.18
C TRP A 209 -6.13 -1.33 10.67
N LYS A 210 -4.92 -1.11 11.20
CA LYS A 210 -4.09 -2.19 11.78
C LYS A 210 -4.80 -2.89 12.94
N LYS A 211 -5.35 -2.13 13.90
CA LYS A 211 -6.08 -2.66 15.06
C LYS A 211 -7.26 -3.53 14.66
N HIS A 212 -8.02 -3.14 13.64
CA HIS A 212 -9.22 -3.86 13.20
C HIS A 212 -8.91 -4.98 12.20
N PHE A 213 -7.78 -4.88 11.48
CA PHE A 213 -7.34 -5.91 10.54
C PHE A 213 -6.58 -7.07 11.22
N GLU A 214 -5.83 -6.82 12.31
CA GLU A 214 -4.98 -7.83 12.98
C GLU A 214 -5.66 -8.57 14.16
N LYS A 215 -6.82 -8.12 14.64
CA LYS A 215 -7.47 -8.67 15.85
C LYS A 215 -8.35 -9.94 15.65
N GLU A 216 -8.55 -10.41 14.42
CA GLU A 216 -9.39 -11.58 14.08
C GLU A 216 -8.76 -12.49 13.03
#